data_AF-A0A846N152-F1
#
_entry.id   AF-A0A846N152-F1
#
_cell.length_a   1.000
_cell.length_b   1.000
_cell.length_c   1.000
_cell.angle_alpha   90.00
_cell.angle_beta   90.00
_cell.angle_gamma   90.00
#
_symmetry.space_group_name_H-M   'P 1'
#
loop_
_entity.id
_entity.type
_entity.pdbx_description
1 polymer ?
#
loop_
_entity_poly.entity_id
_entity_poly.type
_entity_poly.pdbx_seq_one_letter_code
_entity_poly.pdbx_strand_id
1 'polypeptide(L)'
;MMRHSLWASMLFCGVALAGVEQNVDVLKTIGHDLHNSADLTAKKPAPGESDDDRLNEALYAGDFAKAKAILSAMLAGGGKKPFFADETMATIDRCIAAGKTLVVPAELKAIAADPRNSKNFSADDTVTAAVALANGWGVAKDRKRATALICHSQELTIAEFEGMTKFLTEKTSGNFLFCDHVTSGLHAGACEGFTQDNLKAERDRKLAQLTDTYTSEQKSAFAALRKAAQSYFEAHAGDEQDMSGTLRGAFYTGELGAMDEALSNYVNKFENHQLPPADDFAAADAKLNALYRKVMKETDWSDQGSVTADGVRGVQRRWIKYRDAWAVFGPLRYPGTTADQWKAWATRQRVKQLEAGFAPFGAENR
;
A
#
# COMPACT_ATOMS: atom_id res chain seq x y z
N MET A 1 -1.09 17.18 62.56
CA MET A 1 0.18 17.33 61.83
C MET A 1 -0.02 16.69 60.45
N MET A 2 -0.66 17.35 59.47
CA MET A 2 -0.12 18.37 58.56
C MET A 2 1.24 18.03 57.93
N ARG A 3 1.16 17.54 56.68
CA ARG A 3 2.04 17.71 55.49
C ARG A 3 1.42 16.80 54.40
N HIS A 4 0.52 17.24 53.52
CA HIS A 4 0.73 18.03 52.27
C HIS A 4 1.98 17.56 51.52
N SER A 5 2.00 17.24 50.23
CA SER A 5 1.03 17.22 49.12
C SER A 5 1.84 16.82 47.86
N LEU A 6 1.12 16.47 46.78
CA LEU A 6 1.60 16.28 45.39
C LEU A 6 2.11 14.87 45.09
N TRP A 7 1.27 14.07 44.44
CA TRP A 7 1.57 13.20 43.28
C TRP A 7 0.21 12.88 42.66
N ALA A 8 -0.29 13.80 41.83
CA ALA A 8 -1.48 13.61 41.01
C ALA A 8 -1.28 14.46 39.75
N SER A 9 -0.85 13.83 38.66
CA SER A 9 -1.07 14.21 37.26
C SER A 9 -0.07 13.47 36.37
N MET A 10 -0.47 12.31 35.84
CA MET A 10 0.04 11.73 34.58
C MET A 10 -0.82 10.52 34.25
N LEU A 11 -2.03 10.79 33.76
CA LEU A 11 -2.95 9.77 33.26
C LEU A 11 -3.80 10.39 32.14
N PHE A 12 -3.14 10.89 31.09
CA PHE A 12 -3.77 11.24 29.81
C PHE A 12 -2.69 11.24 28.72
N CYS A 13 -2.31 10.05 28.25
CA CYS A 13 -1.70 9.85 26.94
C CYS A 13 -1.80 8.36 26.59
N GLY A 14 -2.99 7.91 26.19
CA GLY A 14 -3.30 6.50 25.95
C GLY A 14 -4.18 6.26 24.73
N VAL A 15 -4.21 7.19 23.78
CA VAL A 15 -5.02 7.05 22.55
C VAL A 15 -4.21 7.54 21.35
N ALA A 16 -3.19 6.78 20.94
CA ALA A 16 -2.49 7.04 19.68
C ALA A 16 -1.85 5.81 19.01
N LEU A 17 -1.96 4.59 19.55
CA LEU A 17 -1.27 3.41 19.02
C LEU A 17 -2.18 2.31 18.45
N ALA A 18 -3.49 2.36 18.66
CA ALA A 18 -4.40 1.29 18.24
C ALA A 18 -4.71 1.25 16.73
N GLY A 19 -4.34 2.29 15.97
CA GLY A 19 -4.67 2.39 14.53
C GLY A 19 -3.61 1.84 13.59
N VAL A 20 -2.39 1.55 14.07
CA VAL A 20 -1.29 1.02 13.24
C VAL A 20 -1.30 -0.52 13.24
N GLU A 21 -1.68 -1.15 14.35
CA GLU A 21 -1.74 -2.61 14.47
C GLU A 21 -2.85 -3.25 13.62
N GLN A 22 -3.97 -2.55 13.38
CA GLN A 22 -5.09 -3.11 12.62
C GLN A 22 -4.79 -3.30 11.13
N ASN A 23 -3.99 -2.42 10.50
CA ASN A 23 -3.63 -2.55 9.08
C ASN A 23 -2.60 -3.68 8.84
N VAL A 24 -1.70 -3.90 9.80
CA VAL A 24 -0.77 -5.04 9.76
C VAL A 24 -1.52 -6.35 9.93
N ASP A 25 -2.56 -6.40 10.77
CA ASP A 25 -3.36 -7.62 10.96
C ASP A 25 -4.28 -7.95 9.78
N VAL A 26 -4.80 -6.97 9.05
CA VAL A 26 -5.56 -7.23 7.80
C VAL A 26 -4.64 -7.77 6.71
N LEU A 27 -3.43 -7.23 6.55
CA LEU A 27 -2.42 -7.77 5.63
C LEU A 27 -1.91 -9.15 6.07
N LYS A 28 -1.78 -9.40 7.38
CA LYS A 28 -1.46 -10.74 7.91
C LYS A 28 -2.60 -11.73 7.71
N THR A 29 -3.86 -11.32 7.85
CA THR A 29 -5.03 -12.21 7.66
C THR A 29 -5.20 -12.57 6.19
N ILE A 30 -4.98 -11.61 5.27
CA ILE A 30 -4.92 -11.88 3.83
C ILE A 30 -3.67 -12.71 3.47
N GLY A 31 -2.55 -12.50 4.17
CA GLY A 31 -1.32 -13.29 4.03
C GLY A 31 -1.47 -14.73 4.55
N HIS A 32 -2.27 -14.97 5.59
CA HIS A 32 -2.43 -16.28 6.22
C HIS A 32 -3.19 -17.27 5.33
N ASP A 33 -4.11 -16.78 4.49
CA ASP A 33 -4.83 -17.61 3.51
C ASP A 33 -4.01 -17.92 2.24
N LEU A 34 -2.88 -17.22 2.02
CA LEU A 34 -1.95 -17.47 0.91
C LEU A 34 -0.75 -18.33 1.30
N HIS A 35 -0.53 -18.60 2.59
CA HIS A 35 0.60 -19.40 3.09
C HIS A 35 0.40 -20.93 3.02
N ASN A 36 -0.71 -21.43 2.48
CA ASN A 36 -0.96 -22.86 2.31
C ASN A 36 -0.39 -23.44 1.00
N SER A 37 0.79 -22.98 0.57
CA SER A 37 1.51 -23.60 -0.54
C SER A 37 3.03 -23.52 -0.39
N ALA A 38 3.60 -24.19 0.61
CA ALA A 38 5.00 -24.62 0.59
C ALA A 38 5.34 -25.54 1.78
N ASP A 39 5.06 -26.84 1.67
CA ASP A 39 5.89 -27.85 2.35
C ASP A 39 7.10 -28.10 1.43
N LEU A 40 8.13 -27.27 1.56
CA LEU A 40 9.39 -27.40 0.81
C LEU A 40 10.40 -28.22 1.63
N THR A 41 10.11 -29.51 1.78
CA THR A 41 11.15 -30.50 2.11
C THR A 41 11.50 -31.28 0.84
N ALA A 42 12.79 -31.34 0.53
CA ALA A 42 13.36 -31.93 -0.68
C ALA A 42 12.76 -33.31 -0.99
N LYS A 43 11.82 -33.34 -1.94
CA LYS A 43 11.20 -34.56 -2.44
C LYS A 43 11.77 -34.85 -3.81
N LYS A 44 12.05 -36.13 -4.07
CA LYS A 44 12.45 -36.64 -5.39
C LYS A 44 11.41 -36.17 -6.44
N PRO A 45 11.82 -35.78 -7.67
CA PRO A 45 10.91 -35.27 -8.69
C PRO A 45 9.77 -36.25 -8.95
N ALA A 46 8.54 -35.73 -8.93
CA ALA A 46 7.34 -36.53 -9.18
C ALA A 46 7.27 -36.91 -10.67
N PRO A 47 6.71 -38.07 -11.03
CA PRO A 47 6.49 -38.41 -12.43
C PRO A 47 5.59 -37.34 -13.11
N GLY A 48 6.13 -36.64 -14.11
CA GLY A 48 5.40 -35.62 -14.89
C GLY A 48 5.88 -34.16 -14.72
N GLU A 49 6.93 -33.91 -13.95
CA GLU A 49 7.51 -32.57 -13.74
C GLU A 49 8.18 -32.02 -15.02
N SER A 50 7.80 -30.80 -15.42
CA SER A 50 8.32 -30.17 -16.63
C SER A 50 9.75 -29.62 -16.43
N ASP A 51 10.49 -29.40 -17.52
CA ASP A 51 11.82 -28.76 -17.42
C ASP A 51 11.72 -27.32 -16.89
N ASP A 52 10.60 -26.63 -17.12
CA ASP A 52 10.31 -25.31 -16.56
C ASP A 52 10.16 -25.38 -15.03
N ASP A 53 9.44 -26.37 -14.50
CA ASP A 53 9.27 -26.57 -13.06
C ASP A 53 10.63 -26.84 -12.38
N ARG A 54 11.43 -27.71 -13.00
CA ARG A 54 12.78 -28.05 -12.51
C ARG A 54 13.73 -26.85 -12.53
N LEU A 55 13.62 -25.99 -13.56
CA LEU A 55 14.38 -24.75 -13.65
C LEU A 55 13.98 -23.79 -12.53
N ASN A 56 12.68 -23.58 -12.34
CA ASN A 56 12.15 -22.70 -11.30
C ASN A 56 12.55 -23.20 -9.90
N GLU A 57 12.46 -24.50 -9.63
CA GLU A 57 12.91 -25.11 -8.38
C GLU A 57 14.40 -24.83 -8.13
N ALA A 58 15.25 -25.00 -9.15
CA ALA A 58 16.68 -24.72 -9.02
C ALA A 58 16.98 -23.23 -8.79
N LEU A 59 16.22 -22.33 -9.44
CA LEU A 59 16.35 -20.87 -9.25
C LEU A 59 15.94 -20.45 -7.83
N TYR A 60 14.78 -20.90 -7.34
CA TYR A 60 14.33 -20.60 -5.97
C TYR A 60 15.23 -21.22 -4.89
N ALA A 61 15.86 -22.36 -5.18
CA ALA A 61 16.85 -22.98 -4.29
C ALA A 61 18.21 -22.26 -4.30
N GLY A 62 18.43 -21.29 -5.19
CA GLY A 62 19.74 -20.65 -5.40
C GLY A 62 20.81 -21.60 -5.92
N ASP A 63 20.42 -22.71 -6.57
CA ASP A 63 21.33 -23.66 -7.22
C ASP A 63 21.54 -23.27 -8.69
N PHE A 64 22.29 -22.19 -8.89
CA PHE A 64 22.55 -21.63 -10.20
C PHE A 64 23.34 -22.55 -11.13
N ALA A 65 24.13 -23.49 -10.60
CA ALA A 65 24.80 -24.49 -11.41
C ALA A 65 23.80 -25.49 -12.00
N LYS A 66 22.87 -26.00 -11.17
CA LYS A 66 21.77 -26.86 -11.63
C LYS A 66 20.85 -26.11 -12.61
N ALA A 67 20.45 -24.88 -12.29
CA ALA A 67 19.62 -24.05 -13.17
C ALA A 67 20.28 -23.82 -14.54
N LYS A 68 21.58 -23.49 -14.57
CA LYS A 68 22.35 -23.34 -15.81
C LYS A 68 22.33 -24.60 -16.67
N ALA A 69 22.55 -25.76 -16.04
CA ALA A 69 22.56 -27.05 -16.74
C ALA A 69 21.19 -27.38 -17.35
N ILE A 70 20.10 -27.14 -16.61
CA ILE A 70 18.72 -27.37 -17.08
C ILE A 70 18.41 -26.46 -18.27
N LEU A 71 18.62 -25.14 -18.12
CA LEU A 71 18.31 -24.18 -19.17
C LEU A 71 19.16 -24.41 -20.44
N SER A 72 20.43 -24.79 -20.29
CA SER A 72 21.28 -25.15 -21.43
C SER A 72 20.75 -26.37 -22.19
N ALA A 73 20.26 -27.39 -21.47
CA ALA A 73 19.68 -28.58 -22.08
C ALA A 73 18.37 -28.24 -22.83
N MET A 74 17.51 -27.40 -22.24
CA MET A 74 16.28 -26.93 -22.88
C MET A 74 16.57 -26.19 -24.21
N LEU A 75 17.60 -25.34 -24.22
CA LEU A 75 18.03 -24.60 -25.42
C LEU A 75 18.64 -25.50 -26.50
N ALA A 76 19.28 -26.60 -26.11
CA ALA A 76 19.88 -27.56 -27.04
C ALA A 76 18.86 -28.54 -27.64
N GLY A 77 17.76 -28.84 -26.94
CA GLY A 77 16.79 -29.87 -27.30
C GLY A 77 15.88 -29.58 -28.50
N GLY A 78 16.06 -28.47 -29.21
CA GLY A 78 15.26 -28.10 -30.39
C GLY A 78 13.79 -27.74 -30.10
N GLY A 79 13.39 -27.68 -28.82
CA GLY A 79 12.09 -27.23 -28.38
C GLY A 79 11.91 -25.71 -28.49
N LYS A 80 10.70 -25.22 -28.21
CA LYS A 80 10.44 -23.78 -28.18
C LYS A 80 11.24 -23.15 -27.03
N LYS A 81 12.16 -22.25 -27.37
CA LYS A 81 12.94 -21.46 -26.40
C LYS A 81 11.99 -20.73 -25.43
N PRO A 82 12.21 -20.82 -24.10
CA PRO A 82 11.48 -20.00 -23.13
C PRO A 82 11.63 -18.52 -23.47
N PHE A 83 10.54 -17.75 -23.31
CA PHE A 83 10.48 -16.36 -23.76
C PHE A 83 11.60 -15.47 -23.19
N PHE A 84 12.06 -15.74 -21.96
CA PHE A 84 13.10 -14.98 -21.26
C PHE A 84 14.46 -15.70 -21.14
N ALA A 85 14.68 -16.80 -21.88
CA ALA A 85 15.83 -17.67 -21.65
C ALA A 85 17.22 -16.98 -21.72
N ASP A 86 17.39 -15.95 -22.55
CA ASP A 86 18.67 -15.22 -22.60
C ASP A 86 18.92 -14.38 -21.35
N GLU A 87 17.90 -13.68 -20.87
CA GLU A 87 18.01 -12.85 -19.66
C GLU A 87 18.14 -13.74 -18.41
N THR A 88 17.40 -14.85 -18.37
CA THR A 88 17.55 -15.85 -17.29
C THR A 88 18.95 -16.44 -17.29
N MET A 89 19.51 -16.81 -18.45
CA MET A 89 20.88 -17.32 -18.53
C MET A 89 21.91 -16.28 -18.08
N ALA A 90 21.78 -15.03 -18.53
CA ALA A 90 22.66 -13.95 -18.09
C ALA A 90 22.56 -13.72 -16.57
N THR A 91 21.36 -13.79 -16.00
CA THR A 91 21.16 -13.65 -14.56
C THR A 91 21.79 -14.80 -13.77
N ILE A 92 21.63 -16.04 -14.24
CA ILE A 92 22.31 -17.21 -13.67
C ILE A 92 23.83 -17.00 -13.63
N ASP A 93 24.42 -16.53 -14.73
CA ASP A 93 25.86 -16.25 -14.81
C ASP A 93 26.30 -15.14 -13.84
N ARG A 94 25.49 -14.10 -13.70
CA ARG A 94 25.72 -13.01 -12.73
C ARG A 94 25.69 -13.54 -11.30
N CYS A 95 24.73 -14.40 -10.96
CA CYS A 95 24.64 -15.00 -9.63
C CYS A 95 25.80 -15.95 -9.34
N ILE A 96 26.24 -16.76 -10.31
CA ILE A 96 27.45 -17.58 -10.18
C ILE A 96 28.68 -16.71 -9.92
N ALA A 97 28.84 -15.61 -10.66
CA ALA A 97 29.97 -14.69 -10.51
C ALA A 97 29.95 -13.92 -9.17
N ALA A 98 28.77 -13.58 -8.66
CA ALA A 98 28.58 -12.93 -7.37
C ALA A 98 28.91 -13.86 -6.19
N GLY A 99 28.62 -15.16 -6.33
CA GLY A 99 28.87 -16.18 -5.32
C GLY A 99 27.80 -16.21 -4.23
N LYS A 100 28.17 -16.71 -3.04
CA LYS A 100 27.31 -16.78 -1.85
C LYS A 100 27.87 -15.88 -0.77
N THR A 101 26.98 -15.23 -0.01
CA THR A 101 27.34 -14.38 1.12
C THR A 101 26.23 -14.41 2.17
N LEU A 102 26.54 -13.94 3.37
CA LEU A 102 25.58 -13.76 4.46
C LEU A 102 25.75 -12.36 5.04
N VAL A 103 24.69 -11.80 5.60
CA VAL A 103 24.76 -10.57 6.38
C VAL A 103 25.15 -10.94 7.81
N VAL A 104 26.14 -10.23 8.39
CA VAL A 104 26.48 -10.48 9.80
C VAL A 104 25.70 -9.54 10.72
N PRO A 105 25.37 -9.94 11.97
CA PRO A 105 24.55 -9.12 12.87
C PRO A 105 25.09 -7.70 13.14
N ALA A 106 26.41 -7.54 13.15
CA ALA A 106 27.03 -6.23 13.33
C ALA A 106 26.72 -5.27 12.17
N GLU A 107 26.59 -5.79 10.95
CA GLU A 107 26.21 -5.01 9.77
C GLU A 107 24.74 -4.62 9.84
N LEU A 108 23.84 -5.56 10.19
CA LEU A 108 22.42 -5.24 10.37
C LEU A 108 22.21 -4.09 11.35
N LYS A 109 22.97 -4.06 12.45
CA LYS A 109 22.95 -2.95 13.40
C LYS A 109 23.40 -1.62 12.77
N ALA A 110 24.49 -1.62 12.01
CA ALA A 110 24.99 -0.42 11.35
C ALA A 110 24.05 0.08 10.25
N ILE A 111 23.46 -0.85 9.49
CA ILE A 111 22.43 -0.62 8.48
C ILE A 111 21.21 0.03 9.13
N ALA A 112 20.69 -0.56 10.21
CA ALA A 112 19.53 -0.01 10.94
C ALA A 112 19.78 1.38 11.55
N ALA A 113 21.04 1.71 11.88
CA ALA A 113 21.40 3.02 12.41
C ALA A 113 21.44 4.13 11.34
N ASP A 114 21.49 3.77 10.05
CA ASP A 114 21.44 4.75 8.96
C ASP A 114 19.99 5.09 8.61
N PRO A 115 19.54 6.36 8.81
CA PRO A 115 18.14 6.74 8.65
C PRO A 115 17.64 6.69 7.21
N ARG A 116 18.51 6.45 6.22
CA ARG A 116 18.10 6.23 4.84
C ARG A 116 17.46 4.85 4.67
N ASN A 117 17.89 3.85 5.42
CA ASN A 117 17.32 2.50 5.35
C ASN A 117 15.88 2.49 5.87
N SER A 118 15.58 3.18 6.97
CA SER A 118 14.21 3.26 7.52
C SER A 118 13.22 4.06 6.66
N LYS A 119 13.70 4.76 5.62
CA LYS A 119 12.86 5.52 4.67
C LYS A 119 12.54 4.72 3.41
N ASN A 120 12.93 3.45 3.36
CA ASN A 120 12.66 2.56 2.25
C ASN A 120 12.10 1.24 2.78
N PHE A 121 11.26 0.61 1.98
CA PHE A 121 10.77 -0.73 2.24
C PHE A 121 11.68 -1.77 1.59
N SER A 122 11.72 -2.97 2.16
CA SER A 122 12.35 -4.17 1.61
C SER A 122 11.56 -5.37 2.10
N ALA A 123 11.53 -6.45 1.31
CA ALA A 123 10.77 -7.66 1.66
C ALA A 123 11.26 -8.31 2.97
N ASP A 124 12.59 -8.34 3.17
CA ASP A 124 13.23 -8.91 4.37
C ASP A 124 14.54 -8.20 4.73
N ASP A 125 15.23 -8.71 5.75
CA ASP A 125 16.55 -8.24 6.19
C ASP A 125 17.64 -8.49 5.12
N THR A 126 17.51 -9.55 4.32
CA THR A 126 18.45 -9.89 3.23
C THR A 126 18.45 -8.82 2.15
N VAL A 127 17.26 -8.44 1.69
CA VAL A 127 17.01 -7.39 0.70
C VAL A 127 17.35 -6.03 1.29
N THR A 128 17.05 -5.79 2.57
CA THR A 128 17.47 -4.56 3.27
C THR A 128 19.00 -4.42 3.25
N ALA A 129 19.72 -5.50 3.55
CA ALA A 129 21.17 -5.49 3.49
C ALA A 129 21.71 -5.34 2.06
N ALA A 130 21.04 -5.93 1.07
CA ALA A 130 21.38 -5.72 -0.33
C ALA A 130 21.22 -4.25 -0.76
N VAL A 131 20.12 -3.59 -0.38
CA VAL A 131 19.90 -2.14 -0.56
C VAL A 131 21.02 -1.34 0.09
N ALA A 132 21.34 -1.63 1.35
CA ALA A 132 22.37 -0.93 2.08
C ALA A 132 23.76 -1.10 1.46
N LEU A 133 24.16 -2.31 1.07
CA LEU A 133 25.43 -2.59 0.40
C LEU A 133 25.50 -1.99 -0.99
N ALA A 134 24.41 -2.00 -1.76
CA ALA A 134 24.37 -1.43 -3.09
C ALA A 134 24.57 0.10 -3.08
N ASN A 135 24.12 0.76 -2.00
CA ASN A 135 24.10 2.22 -1.87
C ASN A 135 25.17 2.79 -0.91
N GLY A 136 25.77 1.95 -0.07
CA GLY A 136 26.71 2.37 0.98
C GLY A 136 26.01 3.05 2.16
N TRP A 137 24.90 2.50 2.63
CA TRP A 137 24.09 3.07 3.72
C TRP A 137 24.34 2.32 5.03
N GLY A 138 25.11 2.92 5.94
CA GLY A 138 25.58 2.30 7.17
C GLY A 138 26.73 1.29 7.00
N VAL A 139 27.05 0.91 5.76
CA VAL A 139 28.12 -0.04 5.40
C VAL A 139 28.89 0.44 4.17
N ALA A 140 30.07 -0.14 3.91
CA ALA A 140 30.81 0.12 2.69
C ALA A 140 30.03 -0.35 1.46
N LYS A 141 30.04 0.44 0.38
CA LYS A 141 29.36 0.09 -0.87
C LYS A 141 30.01 -1.15 -1.49
N ASP A 142 29.24 -2.22 -1.65
CA ASP A 142 29.66 -3.48 -2.26
C ASP A 142 28.49 -4.07 -3.08
N ARG A 143 28.43 -3.69 -4.37
CA ARG A 143 27.38 -4.16 -5.28
C ARG A 143 27.50 -5.64 -5.60
N LYS A 144 28.71 -6.23 -5.57
CA LYS A 144 28.89 -7.66 -5.83
C LYS A 144 28.21 -8.46 -4.72
N ARG A 145 28.43 -8.05 -3.47
CA ARG A 145 27.80 -8.68 -2.31
C ARG A 145 26.29 -8.42 -2.25
N ALA A 146 25.84 -7.23 -2.63
CA ALA A 146 24.42 -6.96 -2.82
C ALA A 146 23.79 -7.91 -3.86
N THR A 147 24.45 -8.12 -5.01
CA THR A 147 23.99 -9.10 -6.02
C THR A 147 23.92 -10.51 -5.41
N ALA A 148 24.93 -10.93 -4.66
CA ALA A 148 24.91 -12.23 -4.00
C ALA A 148 23.74 -12.35 -3.01
N LEU A 149 23.40 -11.32 -2.23
CA LEU A 149 22.24 -11.36 -1.34
C LEU A 149 20.92 -11.46 -2.12
N ILE A 150 20.74 -10.71 -3.21
CA ILE A 150 19.55 -10.79 -4.06
C ILE A 150 19.40 -12.19 -4.68
N CYS A 151 20.50 -12.77 -5.19
CA CYS A 151 20.50 -14.10 -5.78
C CYS A 151 20.13 -15.22 -4.80
N HIS A 152 20.22 -15.00 -3.49
CA HIS A 152 19.91 -16.02 -2.47
C HIS A 152 18.76 -15.60 -1.56
N SER A 153 17.99 -14.58 -1.93
CA SER A 153 16.75 -14.22 -1.23
C SER A 153 15.62 -15.19 -1.60
N GLN A 154 14.84 -15.59 -0.60
CA GLN A 154 13.69 -16.49 -0.76
C GLN A 154 12.36 -15.73 -0.95
N GLU A 155 12.39 -14.41 -0.80
CA GLU A 155 11.18 -13.57 -0.87
C GLU A 155 10.89 -13.10 -2.30
N LEU A 156 11.88 -13.08 -3.19
CA LEU A 156 11.76 -12.49 -4.53
C LEU A 156 11.11 -13.44 -5.53
N THR A 157 10.24 -12.89 -6.37
CA THR A 157 9.80 -13.59 -7.59
C THR A 157 10.93 -13.66 -8.63
N ILE A 158 10.77 -14.53 -9.62
CA ILE A 158 11.75 -14.70 -10.69
C ILE A 158 12.06 -13.39 -11.41
N ALA A 159 11.01 -12.68 -11.83
CA ALA A 159 11.16 -11.41 -12.53
C ALA A 159 11.79 -10.30 -11.66
N GLU A 160 11.52 -10.29 -10.35
CA GLU A 160 12.15 -9.35 -9.41
C GLU A 160 13.64 -9.64 -9.25
N PHE A 161 14.03 -10.90 -9.00
CA PHE A 161 15.45 -11.22 -8.85
C PHE A 161 16.22 -10.93 -10.13
N GLU A 162 15.65 -11.21 -11.31
CA GLU A 162 16.29 -10.93 -12.62
C GLU A 162 16.49 -9.43 -12.81
N GLY A 163 15.43 -8.64 -12.63
CA GLY A 163 15.48 -7.18 -12.75
C GLY A 163 16.47 -6.53 -11.78
N MET A 164 16.44 -6.95 -10.51
CA MET A 164 17.33 -6.44 -9.47
C MET A 164 18.79 -6.83 -9.74
N THR A 165 19.05 -8.08 -10.10
CA THR A 165 20.41 -8.57 -10.41
C THR A 165 20.99 -7.84 -11.62
N LYS A 166 20.19 -7.62 -12.66
CA LYS A 166 20.58 -6.82 -13.83
C LYS A 166 20.91 -5.38 -13.42
N PHE A 167 20.05 -4.72 -12.65
CA PHE A 167 20.32 -3.36 -12.16
C PHE A 167 21.64 -3.29 -11.37
N LEU A 168 21.84 -4.22 -10.43
CA LEU A 168 23.01 -4.24 -9.57
C LEU A 168 24.33 -4.40 -10.34
N THR A 169 24.30 -5.12 -11.45
CA THR A 169 25.50 -5.47 -12.23
C THR A 169 25.76 -4.53 -13.42
N GLU A 170 24.72 -4.00 -14.07
CA GLU A 170 24.86 -3.18 -15.28
C GLU A 170 24.81 -1.68 -15.00
N LYS A 171 24.12 -1.24 -13.95
CA LYS A 171 24.04 0.19 -13.59
C LYS A 171 25.12 0.53 -12.57
N THR A 172 25.87 1.60 -12.86
CA THR A 172 26.96 2.09 -11.99
C THR A 172 26.55 3.31 -11.15
N SER A 173 25.45 3.97 -11.52
CA SER A 173 24.89 5.15 -10.86
C SER A 173 23.42 4.94 -10.49
N GLY A 174 22.92 5.78 -9.57
CA GLY A 174 21.58 5.66 -8.99
C GLY A 174 21.55 4.82 -7.72
N ASN A 175 20.53 5.08 -6.88
CA ASN A 175 20.25 4.24 -5.72
C ASN A 175 19.51 2.99 -6.18
N PHE A 176 19.84 1.85 -5.59
CA PHE A 176 19.09 0.60 -5.70
C PHE A 176 18.06 0.56 -4.57
N LEU A 177 16.77 0.64 -4.90
CA LEU A 177 15.66 0.54 -3.94
C LEU A 177 14.78 -0.63 -4.35
N PHE A 178 14.37 -1.45 -3.39
CA PHE A 178 13.54 -2.63 -3.65
C PHE A 178 12.25 -2.27 -4.41
N CYS A 179 11.54 -1.22 -3.97
CA CYS A 179 10.28 -0.80 -4.57
C CYS A 179 10.38 -0.27 -6.00
N ASP A 180 11.58 0.09 -6.48
CA ASP A 180 11.79 0.50 -7.88
C ASP A 180 11.87 -0.71 -8.83
N HIS A 181 11.85 -1.93 -8.29
CA HIS A 181 12.11 -3.18 -9.00
C HIS A 181 11.06 -4.27 -8.75
N VAL A 182 9.98 -3.96 -8.03
CA VAL A 182 8.90 -4.92 -7.78
C VAL A 182 8.13 -5.20 -9.06
N THR A 183 7.79 -6.47 -9.29
CA THR A 183 6.96 -6.89 -10.44
C THR A 183 5.77 -7.73 -9.98
N SER A 184 5.82 -8.27 -8.77
CA SER A 184 4.69 -8.98 -8.17
C SER A 184 3.67 -8.00 -7.59
N GLY A 185 2.39 -8.34 -7.70
CA GLY A 185 1.33 -7.54 -7.10
C GLY A 185 1.37 -7.53 -5.56
N LEU A 186 1.92 -8.60 -4.95
CA LEU A 186 2.15 -8.68 -3.51
C LEU A 186 3.15 -7.61 -3.05
N HIS A 187 4.34 -7.56 -3.66
CA HIS A 187 5.35 -6.58 -3.30
C HIS A 187 4.97 -5.16 -3.72
N ALA A 188 4.26 -4.99 -4.84
CA ALA A 188 3.67 -3.71 -5.19
C ALA A 188 2.72 -3.21 -4.09
N GLY A 189 1.87 -4.09 -3.56
CA GLY A 189 0.99 -3.78 -2.43
C GLY A 189 1.76 -3.40 -1.16
N ALA A 190 2.82 -4.14 -0.83
CA ALA A 190 3.65 -3.84 0.34
C ALA A 190 4.38 -2.49 0.21
N CYS A 191 4.93 -2.20 -0.98
CA CYS A 191 5.57 -0.92 -1.29
C CYS A 191 4.58 0.26 -1.23
N GLU A 192 3.37 0.08 -1.75
CA GLU A 192 2.32 1.10 -1.63
C GLU A 192 1.89 1.29 -0.17
N GLY A 193 1.75 0.20 0.59
CA GLY A 193 1.50 0.24 2.04
C GLY A 193 2.53 1.07 2.80
N PHE A 194 3.82 0.78 2.60
CA PHE A 194 4.89 1.55 3.20
C PHE A 194 4.86 3.03 2.80
N THR A 195 4.58 3.30 1.52
CA THR A 195 4.43 4.68 1.02
C THR A 195 3.30 5.39 1.75
N GLN A 196 2.14 4.74 1.87
CA GLN A 196 0.98 5.32 2.54
C GLN A 196 1.15 5.47 4.05
N ASP A 197 1.88 4.59 4.72
CA ASP A 197 2.21 4.76 6.15
C ASP A 197 3.04 6.02 6.39
N ASN A 198 4.05 6.26 5.54
CA ASN A 198 4.86 7.48 5.62
C ASN A 198 4.04 8.73 5.34
N LEU A 199 3.20 8.70 4.30
CA LEU A 199 2.32 9.82 3.97
C LEU A 199 1.26 10.05 5.06
N LYS A 200 0.72 8.98 5.64
CA LYS A 200 -0.25 9.02 6.74
C LYS A 200 0.34 9.70 7.96
N ALA A 201 1.56 9.36 8.36
CA ALA A 201 2.24 10.01 9.47
C ALA A 201 2.34 11.53 9.25
N GLU A 202 2.65 11.96 8.03
CA GLU A 202 2.68 13.38 7.68
C GLU A 202 1.30 14.04 7.68
N ARG A 203 0.28 13.39 7.11
CA ARG A 203 -1.12 13.87 7.13
C ARG A 203 -1.62 14.01 8.56
N ASP A 204 -1.36 13.02 9.41
CA ASP A 204 -1.76 13.01 10.81
C ASP A 204 -1.07 14.14 11.60
N ARG A 205 0.21 14.42 11.34
CA ARG A 205 0.90 15.59 11.92
C ARG A 205 0.26 16.91 11.52
N LYS A 206 -0.02 17.10 10.22
CA LYS A 206 -0.67 18.33 9.71
C LYS A 206 -2.04 18.53 10.32
N LEU A 207 -2.86 17.47 10.36
CA LEU A 207 -4.19 17.52 10.98
C LEU A 207 -4.11 17.80 12.48
N ALA A 208 -3.16 17.19 13.20
CA ALA A 208 -2.96 17.45 14.63
C ALA A 208 -2.67 18.94 14.88
N GLN A 209 -1.75 19.54 14.11
CA GLN A 209 -1.42 20.96 14.21
C GLN A 209 -2.65 21.86 13.97
N LEU A 210 -3.50 21.55 13.00
CA LEU A 210 -4.74 22.29 12.76
C LEU A 210 -5.69 22.21 13.97
N THR A 211 -5.80 21.01 14.55
CA THR A 211 -6.70 20.77 15.70
C THR A 211 -6.22 21.38 17.00
N ASP A 212 -4.98 21.87 17.12
CA ASP A 212 -4.47 22.46 18.36
C ASP A 212 -5.28 23.68 18.81
N THR A 213 -5.84 24.41 17.84
CA THR A 213 -6.68 25.59 18.07
C THR A 213 -8.15 25.27 18.35
N TYR A 214 -8.57 24.01 18.22
CA TYR A 214 -9.97 23.62 18.34
C TYR A 214 -10.41 23.55 19.80
N THR A 215 -11.66 23.93 20.06
CA THR A 215 -12.32 23.66 21.35
C THR A 215 -12.50 22.15 21.56
N SER A 216 -12.78 21.73 22.80
CA SER A 216 -13.05 20.32 23.10
C SER A 216 -14.22 19.75 22.29
N GLU A 217 -15.27 20.55 22.08
CA GLU A 217 -16.42 20.16 21.26
C GLU A 217 -16.05 20.00 19.79
N GLN A 218 -15.28 20.94 19.23
CA GLN A 218 -14.78 20.86 17.85
C GLN A 218 -13.84 19.66 17.66
N LYS A 219 -12.96 19.37 18.62
CA LYS A 219 -12.09 18.17 18.60
C LYS A 219 -12.91 16.89 18.57
N SER A 220 -13.95 16.80 19.40
CA SER A 220 -14.86 15.65 19.43
C SER A 220 -15.61 15.49 18.10
N ALA A 221 -16.17 16.58 17.56
CA ALA A 221 -16.86 16.55 16.27
C ALA A 221 -15.92 16.18 15.11
N PHE A 222 -14.69 16.69 15.12
CA PHE A 222 -13.67 16.36 14.12
C PHE A 222 -13.23 14.89 14.22
N ALA A 223 -13.04 14.35 15.42
CA ALA A 223 -12.74 12.93 15.61
C ALA A 223 -13.86 12.03 15.09
N ALA A 224 -15.12 12.41 15.33
CA ALA A 224 -16.28 11.71 14.78
C ALA A 224 -16.33 11.77 13.25
N LEU A 225 -16.00 12.93 12.66
CA LEU A 225 -15.86 13.09 11.21
C LEU A 225 -14.77 12.17 10.65
N ARG A 226 -13.57 12.16 11.24
CA ARG A 226 -12.47 11.29 10.80
C ARG A 226 -12.84 9.82 10.85
N LYS A 227 -13.52 9.39 11.91
CA LYS A 227 -13.99 8.00 12.04
C LYS A 227 -15.02 7.64 10.96
N ALA A 228 -15.97 8.53 10.69
CA ALA A 228 -16.96 8.32 9.63
C ALA A 228 -16.31 8.31 8.24
N ALA A 229 -15.30 9.17 8.03
CA ALA A 229 -14.50 9.22 6.82
C ALA A 229 -13.76 7.90 6.58
N GLN A 230 -12.99 7.42 7.56
CA GLN A 230 -12.26 6.14 7.46
C GLN A 230 -13.18 4.98 7.13
N SER A 231 -14.31 4.86 7.84
CA SER A 231 -15.29 3.80 7.55
C SER A 231 -15.83 3.87 6.13
N TYR A 232 -16.05 5.07 5.59
CA TYR A 232 -16.46 5.25 4.20
C TYR A 232 -15.32 4.95 3.23
N PHE A 233 -14.09 5.39 3.50
CA PHE A 233 -12.93 5.22 2.63
C PHE A 233 -12.56 3.74 2.50
N GLU A 234 -12.53 2.99 3.60
CA GLU A 234 -12.29 1.54 3.60
C GLU A 234 -13.31 0.79 2.76
N ALA A 235 -14.59 1.15 2.88
CA ALA A 235 -15.63 0.53 2.06
C ALA A 235 -15.52 0.95 0.60
N HIS A 236 -15.20 2.21 0.30
CA HIS A 236 -15.01 2.66 -1.08
C HIS A 236 -13.85 1.90 -1.75
N ALA A 237 -12.69 1.85 -1.07
CA ALA A 237 -11.50 1.17 -1.58
C ALA A 237 -11.69 -0.34 -1.76
N GLY A 238 -12.52 -0.99 -0.93
CA GLY A 238 -12.76 -2.43 -1.00
C GLY A 238 -13.95 -2.87 -1.86
N ASP A 239 -15.03 -2.08 -1.89
CA ASP A 239 -16.32 -2.49 -2.45
C ASP A 239 -16.73 -1.68 -3.70
N GLU A 240 -16.07 -0.55 -3.98
CA GLU A 240 -16.31 0.32 -5.14
C GLU A 240 -15.11 0.40 -6.10
N GLN A 241 -14.12 -0.46 -5.90
CA GLN A 241 -12.97 -0.64 -6.78
C GLN A 241 -12.87 -2.11 -7.18
N ASP A 242 -12.39 -2.41 -8.39
CA ASP A 242 -12.14 -3.80 -8.78
C ASP A 242 -10.89 -4.33 -8.07
N MET A 243 -11.11 -5.26 -7.14
CA MET A 243 -10.10 -5.95 -6.35
C MET A 243 -9.68 -7.28 -6.98
N SER A 244 -10.02 -7.52 -8.25
CA SER A 244 -9.50 -8.64 -9.02
C SER A 244 -7.98 -8.50 -9.28
N GLY A 245 -7.33 -9.61 -9.63
CA GLY A 245 -5.90 -9.63 -9.93
C GLY A 245 -4.98 -9.54 -8.71
N THR A 246 -3.68 -9.48 -8.99
CA THR A 246 -2.61 -9.51 -7.97
C THR A 246 -2.27 -8.12 -7.42
N LEU A 247 -2.58 -7.04 -8.14
CA LEU A 247 -2.32 -5.65 -7.74
C LEU A 247 -3.34 -5.09 -6.72
N ARG A 248 -4.37 -5.86 -6.36
CA ARG A 248 -5.46 -5.43 -5.46
C ARG A 248 -4.99 -4.76 -4.17
N GLY A 249 -3.89 -5.23 -3.56
CA GLY A 249 -3.33 -4.62 -2.35
C GLY A 249 -2.81 -3.20 -2.56
N ALA A 250 -2.18 -2.94 -3.71
CA ALA A 250 -1.73 -1.60 -4.08
C ALA A 250 -2.91 -0.68 -4.40
N PHE A 251 -3.92 -1.17 -5.13
CA PHE A 251 -5.11 -0.38 -5.45
C PHE A 251 -5.90 0.00 -4.20
N TYR A 252 -6.16 -0.97 -3.30
CA TYR A 252 -6.83 -0.69 -2.03
C TYR A 252 -6.10 0.38 -1.20
N THR A 253 -4.79 0.22 -1.04
CA THR A 253 -3.99 1.12 -0.20
C THR A 253 -3.82 2.50 -0.83
N GLY A 254 -3.57 2.56 -2.14
CA GLY A 254 -3.47 3.81 -2.88
C GLY A 254 -4.79 4.60 -2.87
N GLU A 255 -5.92 3.91 -3.01
CA GLU A 255 -7.25 4.52 -2.97
C GLU A 255 -7.56 5.12 -1.58
N LEU A 256 -7.31 4.36 -0.51
CA LEU A 256 -7.39 4.86 0.86
C LEU A 256 -6.50 6.10 1.07
N GLY A 257 -5.26 6.04 0.59
CA GLY A 257 -4.30 7.13 0.64
C GLY A 257 -4.80 8.41 -0.03
N ALA A 258 -5.35 8.27 -1.23
CA ALA A 258 -5.90 9.38 -2.02
C ALA A 258 -7.10 10.03 -1.32
N MET A 259 -8.00 9.25 -0.73
CA MET A 259 -9.16 9.77 0.01
C MET A 259 -8.75 10.46 1.32
N ASP A 260 -7.77 9.91 2.05
CA ASP A 260 -7.20 10.53 3.24
C ASP A 260 -6.49 11.86 2.92
N GLU A 261 -5.74 11.90 1.81
CA GLU A 261 -5.14 13.13 1.31
C GLU A 261 -6.21 14.16 0.94
N ALA A 262 -7.27 13.74 0.24
CA ALA A 262 -8.38 14.62 -0.12
C ALA A 262 -9.07 15.21 1.11
N LEU A 263 -9.35 14.41 2.14
CA LEU A 263 -9.86 14.89 3.43
C LEU A 263 -8.95 15.96 4.02
N SER A 264 -7.65 15.69 4.10
CA SER A 264 -6.65 16.62 4.63
C SER A 264 -6.63 17.94 3.84
N ASN A 265 -6.72 17.85 2.52
CA ASN A 265 -6.76 18.99 1.62
C ASN A 265 -8.06 19.80 1.76
N TYR A 266 -9.21 19.15 1.94
CA TYR A 266 -10.47 19.84 2.20
C TYR A 266 -10.42 20.59 3.53
N VAL A 267 -9.98 19.94 4.61
CA VAL A 267 -9.83 20.60 5.92
C VAL A 267 -8.92 21.81 5.79
N ASN A 268 -7.75 21.67 5.17
CA ASN A 268 -6.84 22.81 4.96
C ASN A 268 -7.47 23.95 4.16
N LYS A 269 -8.26 23.66 3.11
CA LYS A 269 -8.99 24.70 2.35
C LYS A 269 -10.00 25.44 3.22
N PHE A 270 -10.75 24.73 4.04
CA PHE A 270 -11.76 25.32 4.93
C PHE A 270 -11.13 26.17 6.03
N GLU A 271 -10.00 25.73 6.60
CA GLU A 271 -9.19 26.52 7.52
C GLU A 271 -8.67 27.82 6.88
N ASN A 272 -8.47 27.84 5.56
CA ASN A 272 -8.12 29.03 4.77
C ASN A 272 -9.36 29.79 4.24
N HIS A 273 -10.51 29.67 4.91
CA HIS A 273 -11.76 30.35 4.57
C HIS A 273 -12.36 30.03 3.19
N GLN A 274 -11.90 28.98 2.51
CA GLN A 274 -12.50 28.49 1.27
C GLN A 274 -13.69 27.58 1.59
N LEU A 275 -14.69 28.13 2.27
CA LEU A 275 -15.84 27.40 2.79
C LEU A 275 -16.79 26.90 1.69
N PRO A 276 -17.60 25.87 1.96
CA PRO A 276 -18.66 25.45 1.05
C PRO A 276 -19.56 26.63 0.63
N PRO A 277 -19.89 26.76 -0.66
CA PRO A 277 -20.82 27.80 -1.10
C PRO A 277 -22.22 27.58 -0.50
N ALA A 278 -23.01 28.66 -0.40
CA ALA A 278 -24.44 28.54 -0.17
C ALA A 278 -25.08 27.77 -1.33
N ASP A 279 -25.81 26.70 -0.99
CA ASP A 279 -26.32 25.76 -1.97
C ASP A 279 -27.56 25.03 -1.44
N ASP A 280 -28.40 24.57 -2.37
CA ASP A 280 -29.64 23.86 -2.06
C ASP A 280 -29.35 22.36 -1.85
N PHE A 281 -29.38 21.94 -0.59
CA PHE A 281 -29.21 20.54 -0.22
C PHE A 281 -30.29 19.65 -0.84
N ALA A 282 -31.56 20.09 -0.92
CA ALA A 282 -32.64 19.28 -1.48
C ALA A 282 -32.38 19.00 -2.98
N ALA A 283 -31.91 20.00 -3.72
CA ALA A 283 -31.53 19.82 -5.13
C ALA A 283 -30.32 18.88 -5.29
N ALA A 284 -29.29 19.03 -4.44
CA ALA A 284 -28.12 18.15 -4.46
C ALA A 284 -28.49 16.69 -4.13
N ASP A 285 -29.31 16.48 -3.10
CA ASP A 285 -29.77 15.16 -2.67
C ASP A 285 -30.67 14.50 -3.73
N ALA A 286 -31.58 15.26 -4.35
CA ALA A 286 -32.38 14.79 -5.47
C ALA A 286 -31.51 14.33 -6.66
N LYS A 287 -30.46 15.09 -7.00
CA LYS A 287 -29.50 14.70 -8.04
C LYS A 287 -28.78 13.41 -7.69
N LEU A 288 -28.25 13.31 -6.47
CA LEU A 288 -27.54 12.10 -6.02
C LEU A 288 -28.45 10.87 -6.05
N ASN A 289 -29.67 11.00 -5.53
CA ASN A 289 -30.62 9.89 -5.51
C ASN A 289 -31.03 9.44 -6.91
N ALA A 290 -31.20 10.38 -7.85
CA ALA A 290 -31.48 10.05 -9.25
C ALA A 290 -30.31 9.30 -9.90
N LEU A 291 -29.08 9.79 -9.70
CA LEU A 291 -27.87 9.15 -10.22
C LEU A 291 -27.65 7.76 -9.59
N TYR A 292 -27.77 7.65 -8.28
CA TYR A 292 -27.65 6.37 -7.58
C TYR A 292 -28.67 5.35 -8.10
N ARG A 293 -29.94 5.73 -8.24
CA ARG A 293 -30.95 4.82 -8.84
C ARG A 293 -30.60 4.41 -10.26
N LYS A 294 -30.04 5.31 -11.05
CA LYS A 294 -29.56 5.03 -12.41
C LYS A 294 -28.45 3.98 -12.38
N VAL A 295 -27.38 4.23 -11.62
CA VAL A 295 -26.27 3.27 -11.41
C VAL A 295 -26.80 1.91 -10.97
N MET A 296 -27.64 1.88 -9.93
CA MET A 296 -28.17 0.63 -9.40
C MET A 296 -29.03 -0.18 -10.38
N LYS A 297 -29.65 0.48 -11.36
CA LYS A 297 -30.55 -0.14 -12.34
C LYS A 297 -29.85 -0.51 -13.65
N GLU A 298 -28.95 0.34 -14.12
CA GLU A 298 -28.40 0.27 -15.48
C GLU A 298 -27.01 -0.37 -15.53
N THR A 299 -26.30 -0.48 -14.39
CA THR A 299 -25.02 -1.18 -14.34
C THR A 299 -25.22 -2.68 -14.53
N ASP A 300 -24.50 -3.24 -15.51
CA ASP A 300 -24.30 -4.68 -15.61
C ASP A 300 -23.18 -5.10 -14.65
N TRP A 301 -23.56 -5.72 -13.55
CA TRP A 301 -22.65 -6.08 -12.46
C TRP A 301 -21.73 -7.26 -12.80
N SER A 302 -22.02 -8.07 -13.82
CA SER A 302 -21.09 -9.14 -14.24
C SER A 302 -19.82 -8.59 -14.87
N ASP A 303 -19.86 -7.36 -15.37
CA ASP A 303 -18.77 -6.71 -16.09
C ASP A 303 -17.96 -5.74 -15.21
N GLN A 304 -18.25 -5.68 -13.90
CA GLN A 304 -17.57 -4.77 -12.95
C GLN A 304 -16.51 -5.45 -12.08
N GLY A 305 -16.00 -6.60 -12.51
CA GLY A 305 -14.99 -7.35 -11.75
C GLY A 305 -15.52 -7.77 -10.38
N SER A 306 -14.85 -7.38 -9.30
CA SER A 306 -15.31 -7.67 -7.93
C SER A 306 -16.35 -6.70 -7.38
N VAL A 307 -16.69 -5.62 -8.08
CA VAL A 307 -17.65 -4.62 -7.60
C VAL A 307 -19.08 -5.18 -7.69
N THR A 308 -19.84 -5.07 -6.60
CA THR A 308 -21.21 -5.60 -6.52
C THR A 308 -22.23 -4.53 -6.14
N ALA A 309 -23.48 -4.76 -6.54
CA ALA A 309 -24.60 -3.91 -6.13
C ALA A 309 -24.73 -3.79 -4.61
N ASP A 310 -24.44 -4.86 -3.86
CA ASP A 310 -24.49 -4.85 -2.40
C ASP A 310 -23.31 -4.10 -1.78
N GLY A 311 -22.13 -4.20 -2.38
CA GLY A 311 -20.96 -3.38 -2.06
C GLY A 311 -21.28 -1.89 -2.17
N VAL A 312 -21.76 -1.45 -3.34
CA VAL A 312 -22.15 -0.05 -3.60
C VAL A 312 -23.23 0.45 -2.61
N ARG A 313 -24.23 -0.39 -2.29
CA ARG A 313 -25.21 -0.08 -1.23
C ARG A 313 -24.53 0.10 0.12
N GLY A 314 -23.56 -0.75 0.46
CA GLY A 314 -22.76 -0.71 1.67
C GLY A 314 -21.94 0.58 1.81
N VAL A 315 -21.29 0.98 0.72
CA VAL A 315 -20.51 2.23 0.61
C VAL A 315 -21.44 3.44 0.75
N GLN A 316 -22.55 3.48 0.02
CA GLN A 316 -23.50 4.61 0.08
C GLN A 316 -24.03 4.84 1.51
N ARG A 317 -24.30 3.78 2.28
CA ARG A 317 -24.73 3.90 3.68
C ARG A 317 -23.65 4.50 4.59
N ARG A 318 -22.37 4.19 4.35
CA ARG A 318 -21.25 4.76 5.11
C ARG A 318 -20.99 6.21 4.71
N TRP A 319 -21.09 6.49 3.42
CA TRP A 319 -21.01 7.85 2.89
C TRP A 319 -22.05 8.79 3.54
N ILE A 320 -23.29 8.34 3.73
CA ILE A 320 -24.32 9.15 4.43
C ILE A 320 -23.86 9.55 5.84
N LYS A 321 -23.24 8.63 6.59
CA LYS A 321 -22.70 8.94 7.93
C LYS A 321 -21.56 9.94 7.86
N TYR A 322 -20.71 9.86 6.84
CA TYR A 322 -19.64 10.82 6.59
C TYR A 322 -20.19 12.22 6.24
N ARG A 323 -21.20 12.30 5.37
CA ARG A 323 -21.93 13.55 5.06
C ARG A 323 -22.52 14.19 6.32
N ASP A 324 -23.19 13.38 7.14
CA ASP A 324 -23.84 13.87 8.36
C ASP A 324 -22.82 14.31 9.41
N ALA A 325 -21.65 13.66 9.49
CA ALA A 325 -20.56 14.11 10.36
C ALA A 325 -19.97 15.46 9.92
N TRP A 326 -19.88 15.73 8.61
CA TRP A 326 -19.53 17.07 8.10
C TRP A 326 -20.57 18.11 8.51
N ALA A 327 -21.85 17.77 8.44
CA ALA A 327 -22.95 18.66 8.82
C ALA A 327 -22.94 19.06 10.30
N VAL A 328 -22.32 18.25 11.15
CA VAL A 328 -22.08 18.56 12.57
C VAL A 328 -20.80 19.36 12.74
N PHE A 329 -19.66 18.87 12.24
CA PHE A 329 -18.36 19.52 12.43
C PHE A 329 -18.29 20.90 11.78
N GLY A 330 -18.82 21.04 10.56
CA GLY A 330 -18.71 22.24 9.75
C GLY A 330 -19.23 23.52 10.44
N PRO A 331 -20.51 23.57 10.85
CA PRO A 331 -21.06 24.75 11.53
C PRO A 331 -20.40 25.04 12.88
N LEU A 332 -19.91 24.00 13.58
CA LEU A 332 -19.19 24.15 14.85
C LEU A 332 -17.81 24.80 14.66
N ARG A 333 -17.09 24.44 13.59
CA ARG A 333 -15.75 24.95 13.30
C ARG A 333 -15.76 26.28 12.55
N TYR A 334 -16.73 26.47 11.66
CA TYR A 334 -16.83 27.59 10.73
C TYR A 334 -18.16 28.35 10.93
N PRO A 335 -18.20 29.27 11.92
CA PRO A 335 -19.37 30.11 12.16
C PRO A 335 -19.78 30.87 10.89
N GLY A 336 -21.09 30.94 10.62
CA GLY A 336 -21.63 31.52 9.39
C GLY A 336 -21.92 30.51 8.28
N THR A 337 -21.61 29.23 8.50
CA THR A 337 -22.09 28.12 7.66
C THR A 337 -23.26 27.38 8.32
N THR A 338 -24.06 26.67 7.52
CA THR A 338 -25.18 25.85 7.97
C THR A 338 -24.94 24.37 7.68
N ALA A 339 -25.58 23.49 8.45
CA ALA A 339 -25.52 22.05 8.24
C ALA A 339 -25.89 21.65 6.79
N ASP A 340 -26.87 22.34 6.19
CA ASP A 340 -27.31 22.05 4.82
C ASP A 340 -26.26 22.44 3.77
N GLN A 341 -25.48 23.51 3.98
CA GLN A 341 -24.36 23.83 3.07
C GLN A 341 -23.32 22.70 3.06
N TRP A 342 -22.99 22.16 4.22
CA TRP A 342 -22.04 21.04 4.34
C TRP A 342 -22.59 19.75 3.72
N LYS A 343 -23.87 19.46 3.94
CA LYS A 343 -24.54 18.32 3.29
C LYS A 343 -24.57 18.48 1.77
N ALA A 344 -24.90 19.66 1.26
CA ALA A 344 -24.93 19.94 -0.18
C ALA A 344 -23.54 19.75 -0.80
N TRP A 345 -22.50 20.32 -0.19
CA TRP A 345 -21.11 20.17 -0.67
C TRP A 345 -20.65 18.71 -0.69
N ALA A 346 -20.85 17.96 0.40
CA ALA A 346 -20.45 16.55 0.47
C ALA A 346 -21.25 15.70 -0.53
N THR A 347 -22.54 16.00 -0.71
CA THR A 347 -23.41 15.39 -1.72
C THR A 347 -22.90 15.62 -3.13
N ARG A 348 -22.44 16.83 -3.45
CA ARG A 348 -21.84 17.10 -4.77
C ARG A 348 -20.54 16.36 -5.00
N GLN A 349 -19.70 16.17 -3.98
CA GLN A 349 -18.50 15.34 -4.14
C GLN A 349 -18.89 13.89 -4.49
N ARG A 350 -19.90 13.35 -3.81
CA ARG A 350 -20.39 12.00 -4.09
C ARG A 350 -21.01 11.84 -5.46
N VAL A 351 -21.75 12.86 -5.92
CA VAL A 351 -22.26 12.91 -7.29
C VAL A 351 -21.12 12.81 -8.29
N LYS A 352 -20.04 13.58 -8.13
CA LYS A 352 -18.88 13.52 -9.02
C LYS A 352 -18.23 12.14 -9.02
N GLN A 353 -18.07 11.52 -7.86
CA GLN A 353 -17.52 10.17 -7.75
C GLN A 353 -18.39 9.14 -8.50
N LEU A 354 -19.71 9.17 -8.30
CA LEU A 354 -20.61 8.25 -9.01
C LEU A 354 -20.69 8.56 -10.52
N GLU A 355 -20.52 9.81 -10.93
CA GLU A 355 -20.40 10.21 -12.35
C GLU A 355 -19.10 9.67 -12.99
N ALA A 356 -18.01 9.61 -12.22
CA ALA A 356 -16.74 9.00 -12.65
C ALA A 356 -16.79 7.46 -12.70
N GLY A 357 -17.84 6.85 -12.15
CA GLY A 357 -18.00 5.40 -12.05
C GLY A 357 -17.12 4.80 -10.95
N PHE A 358 -16.78 3.52 -11.08
CA PHE A 358 -15.87 2.80 -10.18
C PHE A 358 -14.39 3.02 -10.54
N ALA A 359 -14.07 4.22 -11.02
CA ALA A 359 -12.70 4.64 -11.29
C ALA A 359 -11.99 4.99 -9.97
N PRO A 360 -10.65 4.94 -9.91
CA PRO A 360 -9.90 5.40 -8.75
C PRO A 360 -10.20 6.86 -8.41
N PHE A 361 -10.27 7.18 -7.12
CA PHE A 361 -10.57 8.53 -6.62
C PHE A 361 -9.62 9.56 -7.23
N GLY A 362 -10.16 10.70 -7.67
CA GLY A 362 -9.38 11.79 -8.25
C GLY A 362 -9.01 11.60 -9.73
N ALA A 363 -9.45 10.51 -10.38
CA ALA A 363 -9.29 10.32 -11.83
C ALA A 363 -9.93 11.44 -12.67
N GLU A 364 -10.89 12.18 -12.12
CA GLU A 364 -11.53 13.34 -12.76
C GLU A 364 -10.65 14.59 -12.89
N ASN A 365 -9.47 14.61 -12.23
CA ASN A 365 -8.52 15.74 -12.27
C ASN A 365 -7.19 15.39 -12.99
N ARG A 366 -7.12 14.26 -13.69
CA ARG A 366 -5.94 13.82 -14.45
C ARG A 366 -6.08 14.05 -15.95
#